data_AF-B4R9K3-F1
#
_entry.id   AF-B4R9K3-F1
#
_cell.length_a   1.000
_cell.length_b   1.000
_cell.length_c   1.000
_cell.angle_alpha   90.00
_cell.angle_beta   90.00
_cell.angle_gamma   90.00
#
_symmetry.space_group_name_H-M   'P 1'
#
loop_
_entity.id
_entity.type
_entity.pdbx_description
1 polymer ?
#
loop_
_entity_poly.entity_id
_entity_poly.type
_entity_poly.pdbx_seq_one_letter_code
_entity_poly.pdbx_strand_id
1 'polypeptide(L)'
;MEKPLLSPSDVAAIQAAVREAETRTTGEIYCVVAEESADYRETPLAWAAGVALLGPALLLLGGIHVEAPDLLGGWTAAQVADAAEAAARRALIGAVMLQGALFAVTLALASIPPVRRALTPKALKREQVRRKAHEQFVAKNLAATRERTGVLIYVSFAEHMAELIADEGIASQVEPDAWDRAMAALTAGLKRGEPAAGFAAAIGLCADVLAARFPPRPGDNPNELPDAVILLSRE
;
A
#
# COMPACT_ATOMS: atom_id res chain seq x y z
N MET A 1 -1.20 -0.56 -24.32
CA MET A 1 -0.26 0.54 -24.07
C MET A 1 -0.57 1.09 -22.70
N GLU A 2 0.14 0.65 -21.67
CA GLU A 2 0.08 1.32 -20.37
C GLU A 2 0.58 2.75 -20.54
N LYS A 3 -0.21 3.71 -20.05
CA LYS A 3 0.18 5.11 -20.03
C LYS A 3 1.33 5.23 -19.02
N PRO A 4 2.50 5.77 -19.39
CA PRO A 4 3.61 5.91 -18.45
C PRO A 4 3.17 6.79 -17.27
N LEU A 5 3.51 6.36 -16.05
CA LEU A 5 3.12 6.99 -14.78
C LEU A 5 3.56 8.46 -14.72
N LEU A 6 4.74 8.73 -15.28
CA LEU A 6 5.30 10.04 -15.51
C LEU A 6 5.74 10.15 -16.97
N SER A 7 5.50 11.31 -17.59
CA SER A 7 6.05 11.57 -18.92
C SER A 7 7.58 11.73 -18.84
N PRO A 8 8.33 11.50 -19.93
CA PRO A 8 9.77 11.80 -19.97
C PRO A 8 10.09 13.26 -19.62
N SER A 9 9.19 14.19 -19.98
CA SER A 9 9.29 15.60 -19.57
C SER A 9 9.10 15.80 -18.07
N ASP A 10 8.19 15.05 -17.44
CA ASP A 10 8.01 15.12 -15.98
C ASP A 10 9.25 14.62 -15.26
N VAL A 11 9.80 13.48 -15.70
CA VAL A 11 11.04 12.92 -15.13
C VAL A 11 12.18 13.94 -15.26
N ALA A 12 12.39 14.53 -16.43
CA ALA A 12 13.43 15.53 -16.64
C ALA A 12 13.24 16.77 -15.75
N ALA A 13 12.00 17.24 -15.57
CA ALA A 13 11.68 18.38 -14.71
C ALA A 13 11.95 18.08 -13.24
N ILE A 14 11.60 16.87 -12.76
CA ILE A 14 11.87 16.44 -11.39
C ILE A 14 13.38 16.33 -11.16
N GLN A 15 14.12 15.73 -12.08
CA GLN A 15 15.59 15.63 -11.99
C GLN A 15 16.26 17.01 -11.98
N ALA A 16 15.76 17.95 -12.78
CA ALA A 16 16.25 19.32 -12.76
C ALA A 16 15.99 20.00 -11.41
N ALA A 17 14.81 19.80 -10.82
CA ALA A 17 14.48 20.33 -9.49
C ALA A 17 15.37 19.73 -8.38
N VAL A 18 15.67 18.42 -8.44
CA VAL A 18 16.60 17.77 -7.51
C VAL A 18 17.99 18.39 -7.62
N ARG A 19 18.53 18.51 -8.84
CA ARG A 19 19.84 19.13 -9.08
C ARG A 19 19.92 20.55 -8.56
N GLU A 20 18.90 21.36 -8.86
CA GLU A 20 18.84 22.74 -8.37
C GLU A 20 18.83 22.78 -6.85
N ALA A 21 18.02 21.94 -6.21
CA ALA A 21 17.95 21.82 -4.76
C ALA A 21 19.31 21.47 -4.12
N GLU A 22 19.99 20.45 -4.64
CA GLU A 22 21.28 19.95 -4.11
C GLU A 22 22.42 20.97 -4.24
N THR A 23 22.33 21.93 -5.16
CA THR A 23 23.32 23.04 -5.18
C THR A 23 23.24 23.94 -3.95
N ARG A 24 22.10 23.93 -3.24
CA ARG A 24 21.80 24.83 -2.12
C ARG A 24 21.98 24.18 -0.76
N THR A 25 22.37 22.91 -0.68
CA THR A 25 22.48 22.15 0.57
C THR A 25 23.47 20.99 0.45
N THR A 26 24.04 20.53 1.56
CA THR A 26 24.79 19.25 1.63
C THR A 26 23.85 18.04 1.85
N GLY A 27 22.56 18.22 1.57
CA GLY A 27 21.53 17.20 1.75
C GLY A 27 21.13 16.61 0.41
N GLU A 28 20.92 15.30 0.39
CA GLU A 28 20.64 14.53 -0.81
C GLU A 28 19.14 14.25 -0.89
N ILE A 29 18.51 14.54 -2.04
CA ILE A 29 17.05 14.38 -2.20
C ILE A 29 16.76 13.32 -3.23
N TYR A 30 16.20 12.20 -2.77
CA TYR A 30 15.90 11.06 -3.60
C TYR A 30 14.40 10.94 -3.87
N CYS A 31 14.01 10.80 -5.14
CA CYS A 31 12.61 10.65 -5.54
C CYS A 31 12.35 9.26 -6.11
N VAL A 32 11.40 8.55 -5.52
CA VAL A 32 10.95 7.23 -5.99
C VAL A 32 9.47 7.26 -6.32
N VAL A 33 9.16 6.78 -7.51
CA VAL A 33 7.80 6.69 -8.03
C VAL A 33 7.51 5.23 -8.31
N ALA A 34 6.56 4.67 -7.56
CA ALA A 34 6.09 3.31 -7.74
C ALA A 34 4.72 3.30 -8.39
N GLU A 35 4.51 2.33 -9.29
CA GLU A 35 3.18 2.03 -9.81
C GLU A 35 2.26 1.54 -8.68
N GLU A 36 2.74 0.58 -7.90
CA GLU A 36 2.03 -0.07 -6.81
C GLU A 36 3.04 -0.49 -5.73
N SER A 37 2.65 -0.37 -4.46
CA SER A 37 3.53 -0.75 -3.35
C SER A 37 3.42 -2.23 -2.97
N ALA A 38 2.26 -2.86 -3.19
CA ALA A 38 2.03 -4.27 -2.88
C ALA A 38 0.91 -4.88 -3.74
N ASP A 39 0.97 -6.19 -3.98
CA ASP A 39 -0.02 -6.91 -4.79
C ASP A 39 -1.26 -7.38 -3.98
N TYR A 40 -1.21 -7.29 -2.65
CA TYR A 40 -2.26 -7.64 -1.69
C TYR A 40 -2.81 -9.07 -1.83
N ARG A 41 -2.02 -10.05 -2.28
CA ARG A 41 -2.47 -11.45 -2.49
C ARG A 41 -3.03 -12.15 -1.24
N GLU A 42 -2.65 -11.68 -0.06
CA GLU A 42 -3.15 -12.16 1.25
C GLU A 42 -4.62 -11.74 1.49
N THR A 43 -5.07 -10.63 0.92
CA THR A 43 -6.39 -10.04 1.21
C THR A 43 -7.55 -10.95 0.78
N PRO A 44 -7.57 -11.52 -0.44
CA PRO A 44 -8.62 -12.46 -0.85
C PRO A 44 -8.74 -13.68 0.06
N LEU A 45 -7.60 -14.20 0.53
CA LEU A 45 -7.56 -15.37 1.41
C LEU A 45 -8.18 -15.05 2.77
N ALA A 46 -7.83 -13.92 3.37
CA ALA A 46 -8.39 -13.48 4.65
C ALA A 46 -9.91 -13.28 4.57
N TRP A 47 -10.41 -12.65 3.50
CA TRP A 47 -11.85 -12.48 3.27
C TRP A 47 -12.55 -13.81 3.03
N ALA A 48 -11.98 -14.70 2.20
CA ALA A 48 -12.54 -16.01 1.93
C ALA A 48 -12.65 -16.85 3.21
N ALA A 49 -11.60 -16.85 4.04
CA ALA A 49 -11.61 -17.54 5.33
C ALA A 49 -12.66 -16.94 6.29
N GLY A 50 -12.73 -15.61 6.39
CA GLY A 50 -13.71 -14.93 7.25
C GLY A 50 -15.16 -15.20 6.84
N VAL A 51 -15.47 -15.14 5.54
CA VAL A 51 -16.81 -15.44 5.01
C VAL A 51 -17.15 -16.92 5.16
N ALA A 52 -16.19 -17.83 4.93
CA ALA A 52 -16.42 -19.26 5.11
C ALA A 52 -16.69 -19.61 6.58
N LEU A 53 -15.96 -18.98 7.52
CA LEU A 53 -16.09 -19.24 8.95
C LEU A 53 -17.38 -18.64 9.53
N LEU A 54 -17.70 -17.39 9.19
CA LEU A 54 -18.82 -16.66 9.79
C LEU A 54 -20.11 -16.76 8.98
N GLY A 55 -20.02 -16.98 7.67
CA GLY A 55 -21.15 -17.02 6.75
C GLY A 55 -22.26 -17.99 7.19
N PRO A 56 -21.94 -19.27 7.48
CA PRO A 56 -22.95 -20.22 7.97
C PRO A 56 -23.62 -19.78 9.28
N ALA A 57 -22.86 -19.22 10.23
CA ALA A 57 -23.42 -18.73 11.50
C ALA A 57 -24.35 -17.52 11.28
N LEU A 58 -23.97 -16.59 10.39
CA LEU A 58 -24.80 -15.44 10.04
C LEU A 58 -26.07 -15.84 9.30
N LEU A 59 -26.02 -16.85 8.41
CA LEU A 59 -27.20 -17.39 7.74
C LEU A 59 -28.19 -17.99 8.76
N LEU A 60 -27.69 -18.77 9.72
CA LEU A 60 -28.51 -19.35 10.79
C LEU A 60 -29.13 -18.27 11.68
N LEU A 61 -28.35 -17.27 12.09
CA LEU A 61 -28.87 -16.12 12.88
C LEU A 61 -29.90 -15.31 12.09
N GLY A 62 -29.77 -15.24 10.77
CA GLY A 62 -30.73 -14.60 9.86
C GLY A 62 -32.00 -15.42 9.59
N GLY A 63 -32.18 -16.57 10.26
CA GLY A 63 -33.33 -17.45 10.07
C GLY A 63 -33.28 -18.30 8.80
N ILE A 64 -32.15 -18.32 8.09
CA ILE A 64 -31.92 -19.23 6.96
C ILE A 64 -31.45 -20.55 7.56
N HIS A 65 -32.41 -21.42 7.80
CA HIS A 65 -32.16 -22.78 8.23
C HIS A 65 -31.91 -23.66 7.00
N VAL A 66 -30.79 -24.38 7.00
CA VAL A 66 -30.61 -25.49 6.06
C VAL A 66 -31.50 -26.62 6.58
N GLU A 67 -32.77 -26.59 6.20
CA GLU A 67 -33.68 -27.68 6.50
C GLU A 67 -33.19 -28.94 5.78
N ALA A 68 -32.97 -30.01 6.53
CA ALA A 68 -32.82 -31.31 5.90
C ALA A 68 -34.11 -31.59 5.13
N PRO A 69 -34.04 -32.04 3.86
CA PRO A 69 -35.25 -32.30 3.07
C PRO A 69 -36.14 -33.26 3.86
N ASP A 70 -37.42 -32.90 3.99
CA ASP A 70 -38.40 -33.65 4.75
C ASP A 70 -38.64 -35.00 4.08
N LEU A 71 -37.86 -35.99 4.50
CA LEU A 71 -37.76 -37.31 3.88
C LEU A 71 -38.58 -38.31 4.70
N LEU A 72 -39.90 -38.08 4.74
CA LEU A 72 -40.98 -38.96 5.16
C LEU A 72 -41.51 -38.77 6.60
N GLY A 73 -42.76 -38.34 6.68
CA GLY A 73 -43.58 -38.40 7.90
C GLY A 73 -43.78 -39.84 8.39
N GLY A 74 -43.56 -40.04 9.70
CA GLY A 74 -43.90 -41.24 10.47
C GLY A 74 -42.76 -42.24 10.64
N TRP A 75 -42.02 -42.18 11.76
CA TRP A 75 -40.97 -43.15 12.10
C TRP A 75 -40.94 -43.53 13.59
N THR A 76 -40.48 -44.76 13.89
CA THR A 76 -40.37 -45.35 15.24
C THR A 76 -38.96 -45.22 15.86
N ALA A 77 -38.83 -45.30 17.19
CA ALA A 77 -37.64 -44.92 17.97
C ALA A 77 -36.30 -45.59 17.57
N ALA A 78 -36.29 -46.80 17.03
CA ALA A 78 -35.07 -47.47 16.55
C ALA A 78 -34.61 -46.93 15.18
N GLN A 79 -35.56 -46.52 14.32
CA GLN A 79 -35.28 -45.89 13.03
C GLN A 79 -34.89 -44.42 13.21
N VAL A 80 -35.33 -43.78 14.30
CA VAL A 80 -34.93 -42.41 14.67
C VAL A 80 -33.43 -42.33 14.94
N ALA A 81 -32.78 -43.35 15.50
CA ALA A 81 -31.34 -43.33 15.75
C ALA A 81 -30.52 -43.32 14.44
N ASP A 82 -30.76 -44.29 13.54
CA ASP A 82 -30.05 -44.38 12.26
C ASP A 82 -30.44 -43.26 11.29
N ALA A 83 -31.71 -42.84 11.28
CA ALA A 83 -32.18 -41.73 10.45
C ALA A 83 -31.67 -40.38 10.98
N ALA A 84 -31.59 -40.18 12.30
CA ALA A 84 -30.98 -38.99 12.89
C ALA A 84 -29.48 -38.95 12.61
N GLU A 85 -28.78 -40.08 12.67
CA GLU A 85 -27.36 -40.16 12.29
C GLU A 85 -27.15 -39.85 10.80
N ALA A 86 -27.98 -40.40 9.91
CA ALA A 86 -27.94 -40.12 8.48
C ALA A 86 -28.33 -38.68 8.12
N ALA A 87 -29.25 -38.07 8.86
CA ALA A 87 -29.64 -36.67 8.70
C ALA A 87 -28.53 -35.74 9.22
N ALA A 88 -27.96 -36.01 10.40
CA ALA A 88 -26.83 -35.28 10.95
C ALA A 88 -25.61 -35.35 10.03
N ARG A 89 -25.30 -36.53 9.49
CA ARG A 89 -24.22 -36.70 8.50
C ARG A 89 -24.46 -35.89 7.23
N ARG A 90 -25.69 -35.90 6.69
CA ARG A 90 -26.05 -35.11 5.50
C ARG A 90 -25.99 -33.61 5.76
N ALA A 91 -26.47 -33.15 6.91
CA ALA A 91 -26.39 -31.76 7.33
C ALA A 91 -24.94 -31.31 7.51
N LEU A 92 -24.09 -32.15 8.12
CA LEU A 92 -22.66 -31.89 8.26
C LEU A 92 -21.96 -31.80 6.90
N ILE A 93 -22.21 -32.76 6.00
CA ILE A 93 -21.66 -32.73 4.63
C ILE A 93 -22.14 -31.48 3.90
N GLY A 94 -23.44 -31.15 3.98
CA GLY A 94 -24.02 -29.96 3.37
C GLY A 94 -23.39 -28.67 3.90
N ALA A 95 -23.20 -28.56 5.20
CA ALA A 95 -22.54 -27.42 5.84
C ALA A 95 -21.08 -27.27 5.40
N VAL A 96 -20.32 -28.37 5.35
CA VAL A 96 -18.92 -28.38 4.87
C VAL A 96 -18.85 -28.00 3.39
N MET A 97 -19.75 -28.52 2.55
CA MET A 97 -19.81 -28.18 1.12
C MET A 97 -20.20 -26.71 0.91
N LEU A 98 -21.17 -26.20 1.68
CA LEU A 98 -21.55 -24.79 1.65
C LEU A 98 -20.39 -23.89 2.08
N GLN A 99 -19.68 -24.25 3.16
CA GLN A 99 -18.50 -23.54 3.63
C GLN A 99 -17.39 -23.52 2.58
N GLY A 100 -17.12 -24.67 1.95
CA GLY A 100 -16.15 -24.77 0.86
C GLY A 100 -16.56 -23.94 -0.37
N ALA A 101 -17.84 -23.93 -0.73
CA ALA A 101 -18.36 -23.13 -1.83
C ALA A 101 -18.27 -21.62 -1.53
N LEU A 102 -18.68 -21.18 -0.33
CA LEU A 102 -18.53 -19.79 0.11
C LEU A 102 -17.07 -19.34 0.09
N PHE A 103 -16.16 -20.19 0.56
CA PHE A 103 -14.72 -19.94 0.49
C PHE A 103 -14.26 -19.76 -0.96
N ALA A 104 -14.55 -20.73 -1.83
CA ALA A 104 -14.09 -20.73 -3.22
C ALA A 104 -14.64 -19.55 -4.02
N VAL A 105 -15.94 -19.25 -3.87
CA VAL A 105 -16.60 -18.12 -4.55
C VAL A 105 -16.04 -16.80 -4.04
N THR A 106 -15.92 -16.62 -2.73
CA THR A 106 -15.37 -15.38 -2.15
C THR A 106 -13.93 -15.18 -2.58
N LEU A 107 -13.11 -16.24 -2.56
CA LEU A 107 -11.72 -16.18 -3.02
C LEU A 107 -11.65 -15.78 -4.50
N ALA A 108 -12.45 -16.40 -5.36
CA ALA A 108 -12.48 -16.09 -6.79
C ALA A 108 -12.88 -14.62 -7.04
N LEU A 109 -13.94 -14.14 -6.38
CA LEU A 109 -14.41 -12.76 -6.51
C LEU A 109 -13.40 -11.75 -5.95
N ALA A 110 -12.87 -12.00 -4.75
CA ALA A 110 -11.90 -11.12 -4.11
C ALA A 110 -10.53 -11.13 -4.80
N SER A 111 -10.20 -12.16 -5.59
CA SER A 111 -8.95 -12.24 -6.36
C SER A 111 -8.92 -11.31 -7.58
N ILE A 112 -10.07 -10.80 -8.02
CA ILE A 112 -10.17 -9.84 -9.13
C ILE A 112 -9.45 -8.53 -8.72
N PRO A 113 -8.46 -8.02 -9.48
CA PRO A 113 -7.60 -6.89 -9.04
C PRO A 113 -8.33 -5.64 -8.53
N PRO A 114 -9.35 -5.08 -9.22
CA PRO A 114 -10.08 -3.93 -8.69
C PRO A 114 -10.86 -4.26 -7.41
N VAL A 115 -11.42 -5.46 -7.28
CA VAL A 115 -12.16 -5.90 -6.09
C VAL A 115 -11.20 -6.08 -4.92
N ARG A 116 -10.08 -6.75 -5.15
CA ARG A 116 -9.01 -6.93 -4.16
C ARG A 116 -8.60 -5.58 -3.58
N ARG A 117 -8.29 -4.62 -4.45
CA ARG A 117 -7.88 -3.26 -4.05
C ARG A 117 -9.00 -2.52 -3.30
N ALA A 118 -10.26 -2.69 -3.66
CA ALA A 118 -11.38 -2.08 -2.95
C ALA A 118 -11.61 -2.70 -1.56
N LEU A 119 -11.44 -4.01 -1.44
CA LEU A 119 -11.59 -4.76 -0.19
C LEU A 119 -10.43 -4.56 0.79
N THR A 120 -9.24 -4.19 0.31
CA THR A 120 -8.09 -3.91 1.19
C THR A 120 -8.31 -2.61 1.97
N PRO A 121 -8.30 -2.66 3.32
CA PRO A 121 -8.42 -1.47 4.17
C PRO A 121 -7.32 -0.44 3.90
N LYS A 122 -7.66 0.85 3.97
CA LYS A 122 -6.69 1.96 3.79
C LYS A 122 -5.53 1.93 4.78
N ALA A 123 -5.75 1.42 5.99
CA ALA A 123 -4.69 1.30 7.00
C ALA A 123 -3.59 0.30 6.57
N LEU A 124 -3.98 -0.85 6.02
CA LEU A 124 -3.03 -1.83 5.50
C LEU A 124 -2.27 -1.28 4.29
N LYS A 125 -2.95 -0.58 3.38
CA LYS A 125 -2.29 0.08 2.24
C LYS A 125 -1.23 1.08 2.70
N ARG A 126 -1.56 1.90 3.70
CA ARG A 126 -0.63 2.89 4.27
C ARG A 126 0.60 2.23 4.88
N GLU A 127 0.41 1.16 5.63
CA GLU A 127 1.53 0.41 6.21
C GLU A 127 2.41 -0.21 5.13
N GLN A 128 1.82 -0.74 4.05
CA GLN A 128 2.57 -1.28 2.92
C GLN A 128 3.39 -0.21 2.18
N VAL A 129 2.77 0.94 1.90
CA VAL A 129 3.43 2.10 1.29
C VAL A 129 4.60 2.57 2.16
N ARG A 130 4.37 2.73 3.46
CA ARG A 130 5.39 3.13 4.44
C ARG A 130 6.54 2.12 4.51
N ARG A 131 6.23 0.82 4.60
CA ARG A 131 7.22 -0.26 4.61
C ARG A 131 8.07 -0.23 3.34
N LYS A 132 7.44 -0.08 2.17
CA LYS A 132 8.15 0.01 0.88
C LYS A 132 9.02 1.25 0.78
N ALA A 133 8.55 2.40 1.25
CA ALA A 133 9.35 3.60 1.33
C ALA A 133 10.59 3.40 2.21
N HIS A 134 10.44 2.78 3.39
CA HIS A 134 11.59 2.43 4.25
C HIS A 134 12.54 1.42 3.61
N GLU A 135 12.02 0.38 2.93
CA GLU A 135 12.84 -0.58 2.16
C GLU A 135 13.68 0.15 1.11
N GLN A 136 13.09 1.09 0.36
CA GLN A 136 13.81 1.90 -0.63
C GLN A 136 14.83 2.84 0.01
N PHE A 137 14.50 3.44 1.16
CA PHE A 137 15.41 4.31 1.89
C PHE A 137 16.70 3.60 2.27
N VAL A 138 16.58 2.37 2.80
CA VAL A 138 17.72 1.53 3.17
C VAL A 138 18.43 0.98 1.93
N ALA A 139 17.68 0.49 0.93
CA ALA A 139 18.26 -0.08 -0.28
C ALA A 139 19.08 0.93 -1.11
N LYS A 140 18.75 2.22 -1.01
CA LYS A 140 19.49 3.31 -1.65
C LYS A 140 20.57 3.91 -0.75
N ASN A 141 20.79 3.32 0.43
CA ASN A 141 21.81 3.71 1.38
C ASN A 141 21.73 5.20 1.77
N LEU A 142 20.51 5.77 1.78
CA LEU A 142 20.26 7.18 2.12
C LEU A 142 20.68 7.50 3.57
N ALA A 143 20.71 6.46 4.42
CA ALA A 143 21.17 6.51 5.81
C ALA A 143 22.71 6.55 5.99
N ALA A 144 23.47 6.32 4.93
CA ALA A 144 24.94 6.21 4.98
C ALA A 144 25.66 7.43 4.39
N THR A 145 24.93 8.51 4.12
CA THR A 145 25.52 9.80 3.76
C THR A 145 26.41 10.29 4.90
N ARG A 146 27.48 11.00 4.57
CA ARG A 146 28.50 11.42 5.55
C ARG A 146 27.92 12.21 6.73
N GLU A 147 26.90 13.02 6.46
CA GLU A 147 26.21 13.87 7.45
C GLU A 147 24.83 13.33 7.85
N ARG A 148 24.42 12.15 7.36
CA ARG A 148 23.06 11.61 7.57
C ARG A 148 21.98 12.59 7.14
N THR A 149 22.13 13.09 5.93
CA THR A 149 21.32 14.16 5.32
C THR A 149 20.47 13.68 4.15
N GLY A 150 20.15 12.38 4.10
CA GLY A 150 19.29 11.81 3.06
C GLY A 150 17.80 12.09 3.29
N VAL A 151 17.11 12.56 2.24
CA VAL A 151 15.64 12.69 2.19
C VAL A 151 15.09 11.82 1.05
N LEU A 152 14.08 11.01 1.33
CA LEU A 152 13.34 10.23 0.35
C LEU A 152 11.92 10.78 0.20
N ILE A 153 11.52 11.05 -1.03
CA ILE A 153 10.14 11.30 -1.43
C ILE A 153 9.65 10.07 -2.20
N TYR A 154 8.78 9.28 -1.59
CA TYR A 154 8.19 8.09 -2.19
C TYR A 154 6.73 8.36 -2.56
N VAL A 155 6.33 8.05 -3.79
CA VAL A 155 4.94 8.17 -4.26
C VAL A 155 4.49 6.84 -4.85
N SER A 156 3.36 6.34 -4.35
CA SER A 156 2.67 5.19 -4.97
C SER A 156 1.39 5.63 -5.66
N PHE A 157 1.35 5.41 -6.98
CA PHE A 157 0.22 5.83 -7.82
C PHE A 157 -1.03 4.98 -7.61
N ALA A 158 -0.91 3.65 -7.49
CA ALA A 158 -2.08 2.77 -7.28
C ALA A 158 -2.77 2.98 -5.93
N GLU A 159 -1.99 3.29 -4.88
CA GLU A 159 -2.52 3.59 -3.55
C GLU A 159 -2.97 5.06 -3.37
N HIS A 160 -2.56 5.95 -4.28
CA HIS A 160 -2.75 7.40 -4.16
C HIS A 160 -2.15 7.94 -2.84
N MET A 161 -0.96 7.46 -2.49
CA MET A 161 -0.27 7.79 -1.24
C MET A 161 1.15 8.26 -1.52
N ALA A 162 1.63 9.17 -0.69
CA ALA A 162 3.00 9.65 -0.69
C ALA A 162 3.56 9.58 0.74
N GLU A 163 4.84 9.23 0.84
CA GLU A 163 5.59 9.13 2.08
C GLU A 163 6.89 9.94 1.93
N LEU A 164 7.23 10.73 2.95
CA LEU A 164 8.48 11.49 3.00
C LEU A 164 9.27 10.99 4.20
N ILE A 165 10.48 10.49 3.96
CA ILE A 165 11.36 9.95 4.99
C ILE A 165 12.63 10.79 4.99
N ALA A 166 12.98 11.36 6.14
CA ALA A 166 14.26 12.01 6.35
C ALA A 166 15.10 11.19 7.33
N ASP A 167 16.41 11.18 7.12
CA ASP A 167 17.36 10.53 8.03
C ASP A 167 17.37 11.24 9.41
N GLU A 168 17.89 10.55 10.43
CA GLU A 168 17.95 10.99 11.82
C GLU A 168 18.69 12.32 11.99
N GLY A 169 19.74 12.55 11.20
CA GLY A 169 20.51 13.80 11.20
C GLY A 169 19.65 15.03 10.87
N ILE A 170 18.67 14.86 9.98
CA ILE A 170 17.71 15.90 9.59
C ILE A 170 16.49 15.90 10.52
N ALA A 171 15.92 14.73 10.79
CA ALA A 171 14.68 14.59 11.55
C ALA A 171 14.79 15.14 12.98
N SER A 172 15.98 15.07 13.58
CA SER A 172 16.25 15.64 14.90
C SER A 172 16.35 17.18 14.93
N GLN A 173 16.51 17.83 13.77
CA GLN A 173 16.80 19.26 13.67
C GLN A 173 15.68 20.07 13.01
N VAL A 174 14.73 19.42 12.35
CA VAL A 174 13.66 20.08 11.57
C VAL A 174 12.31 19.93 12.25
N GLU A 175 11.53 21.01 12.28
CA GLU A 175 10.16 21.00 12.79
C GLU A 175 9.21 20.18 11.88
N PRO A 176 8.29 19.38 12.44
CA PRO A 176 7.36 18.57 11.66
C PRO A 176 6.52 19.34 10.63
N ASP A 177 6.13 20.59 10.96
CA ASP A 177 5.29 21.44 10.10
C ASP A 177 5.92 21.74 8.73
N ALA A 178 7.26 21.77 8.66
CA ALA A 178 7.97 22.01 7.42
C ALA A 178 7.81 20.83 6.43
N TRP A 179 7.80 19.60 6.93
CA TRP A 179 7.58 18.40 6.12
C TRP A 179 6.13 18.25 5.69
N ASP A 180 5.19 18.60 6.57
CA ASP A 180 3.75 18.59 6.26
C ASP A 180 3.42 19.52 5.08
N ARG A 181 4.06 20.70 5.02
CA ARG A 181 3.96 21.62 3.88
C ARG A 181 4.49 21.02 2.58
N ALA A 182 5.65 20.37 2.60
CA ALA A 182 6.21 19.71 1.43
C ALA A 182 5.29 18.59 0.93
N MET A 183 4.77 17.77 1.84
CA MET A 183 3.81 16.71 1.54
C MET A 183 2.49 17.26 0.97
N ALA A 184 2.00 18.37 1.52
CA ALA A 184 0.80 19.04 1.03
C ALA A 184 0.99 19.58 -0.40
N ALA A 185 2.14 20.20 -0.70
CA ALA A 185 2.47 20.70 -2.02
C ALA A 185 2.55 19.56 -3.06
N LEU A 186 3.23 18.47 -2.71
CA LEU A 186 3.32 17.25 -3.53
C LEU A 186 1.93 16.71 -3.84
N THR A 187 1.13 16.47 -2.79
CA THR A 187 -0.22 15.92 -2.91
C THR A 187 -1.13 16.81 -3.74
N ALA A 188 -1.01 18.14 -3.60
CA ALA A 188 -1.78 19.09 -4.40
C ALA A 188 -1.43 19.03 -5.88
N GLY A 189 -0.15 18.97 -6.25
CA GLY A 189 0.28 18.83 -7.65
C GLY A 189 -0.18 17.52 -8.28
N LEU A 190 -0.05 16.41 -7.54
CA LEU A 190 -0.53 15.10 -7.98
C LEU A 190 -2.06 15.09 -8.22
N LYS A 191 -2.83 15.72 -7.33
CA LYS A 191 -4.29 15.84 -7.47
C LYS A 191 -4.72 16.67 -8.69
N ARG A 192 -3.91 17.66 -9.10
CA ARG A 192 -4.17 18.47 -10.31
C ARG A 192 -3.76 17.79 -11.61
N GLY A 193 -3.11 16.62 -11.54
CA GLY A 193 -2.53 15.98 -12.72
C GLY A 193 -1.24 16.64 -13.21
N GLU A 194 -0.57 17.41 -12.33
CA GLU A 194 0.68 18.12 -12.59
C GLU A 194 1.80 17.54 -11.69
N PRO A 195 2.22 16.28 -11.91
CA PRO A 195 3.16 15.61 -11.02
C PRO A 195 4.50 16.36 -10.94
N ALA A 196 5.04 16.81 -12.08
CA ALA A 196 6.30 17.56 -12.12
C ALA A 196 6.25 18.82 -11.23
N ALA A 197 5.16 19.59 -11.29
CA ALA A 197 4.99 20.78 -10.47
C ALA A 197 4.85 20.43 -8.97
N GLY A 198 4.14 19.35 -8.64
CA GLY A 198 4.02 18.86 -7.27
C GLY A 198 5.35 18.43 -6.67
N PHE A 199 6.12 17.64 -7.40
CA PHE A 199 7.46 17.22 -7.00
C PHE A 199 8.42 18.40 -6.89
N ALA A 200 8.49 19.28 -7.89
CA ALA A 200 9.36 20.45 -7.85
C ALA A 200 9.07 21.36 -6.64
N ALA A 201 7.79 21.59 -6.34
CA ALA A 201 7.40 22.37 -5.17
C ALA A 201 7.81 21.69 -3.85
N ALA A 202 7.61 20.38 -3.74
CA ALA A 202 8.01 19.62 -2.54
C ALA A 202 9.53 19.58 -2.36
N ILE A 203 10.28 19.31 -3.44
CA ILE A 203 11.74 19.32 -3.47
C ILE A 203 12.27 20.70 -3.05
N GLY A 204 11.73 21.78 -3.62
CA GLY A 204 12.11 23.15 -3.25
C GLY A 204 11.91 23.44 -1.77
N LEU A 205 10.77 23.04 -1.21
CA LEU A 205 10.48 23.18 0.23
C LEU A 205 11.45 22.36 1.10
N CYS A 206 11.73 21.12 0.71
CA CYS A 206 12.72 20.28 1.41
C CYS A 206 14.11 20.94 1.36
N ALA A 207 14.50 21.46 0.20
CA ALA A 207 15.78 22.09 0.01
C ALA A 207 15.91 23.42 0.76
N ASP A 208 14.82 24.20 0.93
CA ASP A 208 14.84 25.43 1.73
C ASP A 208 15.10 25.11 3.21
N VAL A 209 14.47 24.04 3.69
CA VAL A 209 14.65 23.52 5.05
C VAL A 209 16.08 23.01 5.26
N LEU A 210 16.59 22.24 4.31
CA LEU A 210 17.94 21.69 4.37
C LEU A 210 18.99 22.80 4.28
N ALA A 211 18.86 23.75 3.36
CA ALA A 211 19.79 24.87 3.18
C ALA A 211 19.94 25.73 4.46
N ALA A 212 18.88 25.85 5.26
CA ALA A 212 18.91 26.61 6.51
C ALA A 212 19.80 25.95 7.60
N ARG A 213 20.01 24.64 7.55
CA ARG A 213 20.73 23.87 8.58
C ARG A 213 21.99 23.18 8.08
N PHE A 214 22.03 22.86 6.79
CA PHE A 214 23.09 22.12 6.09
C PHE A 214 23.54 22.90 4.83
N PRO A 215 24.04 24.15 4.97
CA PRO A 215 24.44 24.95 3.83
C PRO A 215 25.64 24.34 3.11
N PRO A 216 25.75 24.52 1.78
CA PRO A 216 26.80 23.93 0.97
C PRO A 216 28.16 24.52 1.36
N ARG A 217 29.16 23.66 1.55
CA ARG A 217 30.54 24.09 1.81
C ARG A 217 31.29 24.26 0.47
N PRO A 218 31.96 25.39 0.23
CA PRO A 218 32.73 25.59 -1.00
C PRO A 218 33.78 24.49 -1.18
N GLY A 219 33.63 23.66 -2.21
CA GLY A 219 34.55 22.56 -2.53
C GLY A 219 34.33 21.25 -1.79
N ASP A 220 33.31 21.15 -0.92
CA ASP A 220 32.99 19.95 -0.12
C ASP A 220 31.48 19.68 -0.18
N ASN A 221 30.97 19.54 -1.41
CA ASN A 221 29.62 19.03 -1.70
C ASN A 221 29.68 18.05 -2.89
N PRO A 222 30.37 16.90 -2.73
CA PRO A 222 30.32 15.87 -3.75
C PRO A 222 28.88 15.33 -3.81
N ASN A 223 28.36 15.17 -5.02
CA ASN A 223 27.09 14.45 -5.20
C ASN A 223 27.30 13.00 -4.74
N GLU A 224 26.71 12.62 -3.61
CA GLU A 224 26.86 11.29 -3.01
C GLU A 224 25.88 10.27 -3.63
N LEU A 225 24.80 10.73 -4.28
CA LEU A 225 23.72 9.90 -4.81
C LEU A 225 23.21 10.35 -6.19
N PRO A 226 23.14 9.46 -7.19
CA PRO A 226 22.70 9.88 -8.52
C PRO A 226 21.28 10.46 -8.50
N ASP A 227 21.07 11.60 -9.18
CA ASP A 227 19.80 12.35 -9.35
C ASP A 227 18.74 11.59 -10.17
N ALA A 228 18.58 10.29 -9.94
CA ALA A 228 17.72 9.41 -10.69
C ALA A 228 16.35 9.31 -10.03
N VAL A 229 15.31 9.76 -10.74
CA VAL A 229 13.94 9.38 -10.40
C VAL A 229 13.78 7.90 -10.75
N ILE A 230 13.59 7.05 -9.73
CA ILE A 230 13.36 5.63 -9.98
C ILE A 230 11.88 5.40 -10.22
N LEU A 231 11.57 4.83 -11.39
CA LEU A 231 10.28 4.27 -11.72
C LEU A 231 10.30 2.78 -11.35
N LEU A 232 9.56 2.41 -10.30
CA LEU A 232 9.31 1.01 -9.95
C LEU A 232 8.05 0.54 -10.67
N SER A 233 8.22 -0.29 -11.70
CA SER A 233 7.12 -1.01 -12.36
C SER A 233 6.63 -2.16 -11.50
N ARG A 234 5.37 -2.55 -11.68
CA ARG A 234 4.80 -3.73 -11.05
C ARG A 234 5.61 -5.00 -11.37
N GLU A 235 6.08 -5.71 -10.34
CA GLU A 235 6.65 -7.07 -10.44
C GLU A 235 5.56 -8.16 -10.49
#